data_AF-A0AAW8GFA8-F1
#
_entry.id   AF-A0AAW8GFA8-F1
#
_cell.length_a   1.000
_cell.length_b   1.000
_cell.length_c   1.000
_cell.angle_alpha   90.00
_cell.angle_beta   90.00
_cell.angle_gamma   90.00
#
_symmetry.space_group_name_H-M   'P 1'
#
loop_
_entity.id
_entity.type
_entity.pdbx_description
1 polymer ?
#
loop_
_entity_poly.entity_id
_entity_poly.type
_entity_poly.pdbx_seq_one_letter_code
_entity_poly.pdbx_strand_id
1 'polypeptide(L)' 'MTAPDARACVEATILRLLAEREAQASICPSEVARALGDDEAAWRALMPAVRQAAAHLAQAQRIEVTQRQRTV' A
#
# COMPACT_ATOMS: atom_id res chain seq x y z
N MET A 1 -4.57 -24.34 5.43
CA MET A 1 -3.40 -23.64 4.89
C MET A 1 -3.93 -22.43 4.14
N THR A 2 -4.18 -21.34 4.87
CA THR A 2 -4.91 -20.16 4.40
C THR A 2 -4.14 -19.55 3.22
N ALA A 3 -4.82 -19.33 2.09
CA ALA A 3 -4.23 -18.64 0.95
C ALA A 3 -3.58 -17.35 1.47
N PRO A 4 -2.34 -17.03 1.05
CA PRO A 4 -1.64 -15.86 1.56
C PRO A 4 -2.55 -14.65 1.38
N ASP A 5 -2.95 -14.03 2.48
CA ASP A 5 -3.88 -12.93 2.47
C ASP A 5 -3.28 -11.84 1.59
N ALA A 6 -3.91 -11.59 0.43
CA ALA A 6 -3.45 -10.56 -0.51
C ALA A 6 -3.22 -9.22 0.21
N ARG A 7 -3.99 -8.97 1.28
CA ARG A 7 -3.81 -7.84 2.19
C ARG A 7 -2.48 -7.86 2.95
N ALA A 8 -2.08 -9.00 3.53
CA ALA A 8 -0.82 -9.11 4.25
C ALA A 8 0.39 -8.91 3.31
N CYS A 9 0.31 -9.44 2.08
CA CYS A 9 1.32 -9.18 1.05
C CYS A 9 1.41 -7.69 0.71
N VAL A 10 0.27 -7.01 0.57
CA VAL A 10 0.20 -5.56 0.34
C VAL A 10 0.81 -4.77 1.49
N GLU A 11 0.45 -5.08 2.75
CA GLU A 11 0.99 -4.41 3.93
C GLU A 11 2.51 -4.55 4.04
N ALA A 12 3.02 -5.76 3.80
CA ALA A 12 4.46 -6.03 3.80
C ALA A 12 5.18 -5.23 2.71
N THR A 13 4.60 -5.15 1.49
CA THR A 13 5.16 -4.34 0.40
C THR A 13 5.14 -2.85 0.73
N ILE A 14 4.07 -2.34 1.34
CA ILE A 14 3.99 -0.93 1.81
C ILE A 14 5.13 -0.65 2.80
N LEU A 15 5.27 -1.49 3.83
CA LEU A 15 6.29 -1.31 4.86
C LEU A 15 7.70 -1.42 4.30
N ARG A 16 7.93 -2.36 3.37
CA ARG A 16 9.22 -2.50 2.69
C ARG A 16 9.56 -1.27 1.87
N LEU A 17 8.63 -0.76 1.06
CA LEU A 17 8.86 0.44 0.24
C LEU A 17 9.09 1.68 1.11
N LEU A 18 8.39 1.79 2.24
CA LEU A 18 8.66 2.83 3.23
C LEU A 18 10.02 2.68 3.91
N ALA A 19 10.46 1.45 4.19
CA ALA A 19 11.77 1.18 4.79
C ALA A 19 12.94 1.41 3.82
N GLU A 20 12.74 1.19 2.52
CA GLU A 20 13.72 1.52 1.47
C GLU A 20 13.79 3.03 1.18
N ARG A 21 12.81 3.80 1.64
CA ARG A 21 12.72 5.26 1.48
C ARG A 21 13.09 5.97 2.79
N GLU A 22 13.45 7.25 2.71
CA GLU A 22 13.75 8.04 3.91
C GLU A 22 12.50 8.21 4.80
N ALA A 23 12.70 8.45 6.10
CA ALA A 23 11.62 8.48 7.10
C ALA A 23 10.47 9.48 6.82
N GLN A 24 10.67 10.44 5.92
CA GLN A 24 9.67 11.44 5.51
C GLN A 24 9.17 11.27 4.08
N ALA A 25 9.66 10.24 3.37
CA ALA A 25 9.27 10.00 2.00
C ALA A 25 7.88 9.35 1.95
N SER A 26 7.04 9.84 1.04
CA SER A 26 5.72 9.27 0.79
C SER A 26 5.81 8.22 -0.32
N ILE A 27 4.96 7.20 -0.25
CA ILE A 27 4.78 6.23 -1.34
C ILE A 27 3.41 6.42 -1.98
N CYS A 28 3.32 6.22 -3.30
CA CYS A 28 2.03 6.23 -3.98
C CYS A 28 1.37 4.85 -3.90
N PRO A 29 0.03 4.76 -3.75
CA PRO A 29 -0.67 3.47 -3.78
C PRO A 29 -0.49 2.73 -5.13
N SER A 30 -0.24 3.48 -6.21
CA SER A 30 0.06 2.92 -7.53
C SER A 30 1.42 2.21 -7.58
N GLU A 31 2.42 2.66 -6.81
CA GLU A 31 3.74 2.01 -6.75
C GLU A 31 3.64 0.64 -6.06
N VAL A 32 2.90 0.58 -4.96
CA VAL A 32 2.61 -0.67 -4.24
C VAL A 32 1.87 -1.64 -5.15
N ALA A 33 0.85 -1.16 -5.86
CA ALA A 33 0.07 -1.99 -6.77
C ALA A 33 0.93 -2.53 -7.92
N ARG A 34 1.80 -1.70 -8.50
CA ARG A 34 2.75 -2.10 -9.56
C ARG A 34 3.82 -3.07 -9.07
N ALA A 35 4.23 -2.99 -7.81
CA ALA A 35 5.17 -3.94 -7.24
C ALA A 35 4.55 -5.34 -7.03
N LEU A 36 3.22 -5.43 -7.01
CA LEU A 36 2.47 -6.67 -6.79
C LEU A 36 1.79 -7.23 -8.06
N GLY A 37 1.60 -6.41 -9.08
CA GLY A 37 0.96 -6.80 -10.34
C GLY A 37 1.86 -6.50 -11.52
N ASP A 38 2.16 -7.53 -12.32
CA ASP A 38 3.04 -7.43 -13.49
C ASP A 38 2.43 -6.59 -14.62
N ASP A 39 1.11 -6.60 -14.78
CA ASP A 39 0.38 -5.94 -15.87
C ASP A 39 -0.58 -4.85 -15.38
N GLU A 40 -1.01 -3.98 -16.30
CA GLU A 40 -1.92 -2.87 -15.97
C GLU A 40 -3.26 -3.31 -15.37
N ALA A 41 -3.85 -4.35 -15.95
CA ALA A 41 -5.10 -4.91 -15.45
C ALA A 41 -4.93 -5.50 -14.03
N ALA A 42 -3.78 -6.14 -13.76
CA ALA A 42 -3.49 -6.75 -12.48
C ALA A 42 -3.32 -5.70 -11.37
N TRP A 43 -2.46 -4.68 -11.57
CA TRP A 43 -2.27 -3.66 -10.53
C TRP A 43 -3.51 -2.77 -10.34
N ARG A 44 -4.31 -2.54 -11.39
CA ARG A 44 -5.62 -1.86 -11.24
C ARG A 44 -6.60 -2.67 -10.40
N ALA A 45 -6.66 -3.99 -10.59
CA ALA A 45 -7.49 -4.87 -9.78
C ALA A 45 -7.03 -4.92 -8.31
N LEU A 46 -5.74 -4.66 -8.05
CA LEU A 46 -5.16 -4.61 -6.70
C LEU A 46 -5.38 -3.25 -6.00
N MET A 47 -5.68 -2.16 -6.72
CA MET A 47 -5.88 -0.83 -6.11
C MET A 47 -6.88 -0.80 -4.94
N PRO A 48 -8.05 -1.47 -4.98
CA PRO A 48 -8.97 -1.53 -3.85
C PRO A 48 -8.34 -2.19 -2.62
N ALA A 49 -7.60 -3.29 -2.83
CA ALA A 49 -6.89 -4.00 -1.77
C ALA A 49 -5.77 -3.14 -1.17
N VAL A 50 -5.01 -2.43 -2.02
CA VAL A 50 -3.98 -1.47 -1.59
C VAL A 50 -4.57 -0.35 -0.73
N ARG A 51 -5.71 0.21 -1.13
CA ARG A 51 -6.40 1.25 -0.35
C ARG A 51 -6.88 0.72 1.00
N GLN A 52 -7.44 -0.49 1.05
CA GLN A 52 -7.87 -1.10 2.31
C GLN A 52 -6.70 -1.38 3.26
N ALA A 53 -5.61 -1.94 2.76
CA ALA A 53 -4.40 -2.18 3.54
C ALA A 53 -3.79 -0.86 4.08
N ALA A 54 -3.68 0.16 3.22
CA ALA A 54 -3.20 1.47 3.62
C ALA A 54 -4.11 2.11 4.69
N ALA A 55 -5.43 2.04 4.52
CA ALA A 55 -6.38 2.53 5.51
C ALA A 55 -6.31 1.76 6.84
N HIS A 56 -6.00 0.46 6.81
CA HIS A 56 -5.81 -0.34 8.01
C HIS A 56 -4.52 0.05 8.75
N LEU A 57 -3.41 0.22 8.01
CA LEU A 57 -2.14 0.69 8.57
C LEU A 57 -2.26 2.11 9.13
N ALA A 58 -3.04 2.98 8.49
CA ALA A 58 -3.33 4.33 8.98
C ALA A 58 -4.14 4.29 10.28
N GLN A 59 -5.18 3.46 10.36
CA GLN A 59 -5.94 3.24 11.59
C GLN A 59 -5.07 2.67 12.71
N ALA A 60 -4.10 1.81 12.37
CA ALA A 60 -3.11 1.29 13.31
C ALA A 60 -2.01 2.30 13.69
N GLN A 61 -2.10 3.56 13.23
CA GLN A 61 -1.10 4.62 13.41
C GLN A 61 0.32 4.21 12.98
N ARG A 62 0.43 3.31 12.00
CA ARG A 62 1.72 2.86 11.45
C ARG A 62 2.18 3.73 10.28
N ILE A 63 1.25 4.30 9.53
CA ILE A 63 1.52 5.19 8.40
C ILE A 63 0.55 6.37 8.42
N GLU A 64 0.93 7.47 7.78
CA GLU A 64 0.03 8.58 7.49
C GLU A 64 -0.34 8.55 6.00
N VAL A 65 -1.64 8.56 5.68
CA VAL A 65 -2.11 8.58 4.30
C VAL A 65 -2.47 10.02 3.95
N THR A 66 -1.67 10.63 3.07
CA THR A 66 -1.92 11.98 2.58
C THR A 66 -2.54 11.91 1.18
N GLN A 67 -3.69 12.57 0.98
CA GLN A 67 -4.27 12.74 -0.35
C GLN A 67 -4.19 14.21 -0.72
N ARG A 68 -3.50 14.52 -1.84
CA ARG A 68 -3.37 15.84 -2.48
C ARG A 68 -4.11 16.97 -1.75
N GLN A 69 -3.39 17.68 -0.88
CA GLN A 69 -3.78 18.92 -0.20
C GLN A 69 -4.93 18.87 0.83
N ARG A 70 -5.41 17.69 1.25
CA ARG A 70 -6.25 17.59 2.46
C ARG A 70 -5.92 16.32 3.26
N THR A 71 -5.44 16.51 4.48
CA THR A 71 -5.39 15.46 5.51
C THR A 71 -6.82 14.99 5.77
N VAL A 72 -7.09 13.70 5.57
CA VAL A 72 -8.36 13.05 5.89
C VAL A 72 -8.16 12.01 6.97
#